data_AF-A0AAN1DGM3-F1
#
_entry.id   AF-A0AAN1DGM3-F1
#
_cell.length_a   1.000
_cell.length_b   1.000
_cell.length_c   1.000
_cell.angle_alpha   90.00
_cell.angle_beta   90.00
_cell.angle_gamma   90.00
#
_symmetry.space_group_name_H-M   'P 1'
#
loop_
_entity.id
_entity.type
_entity.pdbx_description
1 polymer ?
#
loop_
_entity_poly.entity_id
_entity_poly.type
_entity_poly.pdbx_seq_one_letter_code
_entity_poly.pdbx_strand_id
1 'polypeptide(L)'
;MNTEILTPPIEALDADHADLPKLLDEALKGSLWARQIARENEGAAPRHKKVFEARAALIWKYTTPQVRRGHFAMGVGLEAGLTIDAMADELAGLLDRADKAALSGDIDELAGALGGLGERLLFMRPFIPDKANALPANWKAILRSWVSGEEVAKIGPQNMRVVEEAFTYRLVRALEAVRTRRMSLGWSPDIVAGGAAATIETGVPRFMMAMLIRTGLPSRRAAMAAIENAEPVFVSPAEMRAWLESDEITAFTDAGDWPTPETSALWARFRTEALSGGIQKWSVEHYKRLLDTNAAPAAGLYRIITDEGDGRTWLATPDYQWLAAFKKPAVDPKPGLFSGRLSGKTKTVEALRVGRGKLHWPPANA
;
A
#
# COMPACT_ATOMS: atom_id res chain seq x y z
N MET A 1 18.66 -22.07 -12.04
CA MET A 1 18.46 -21.12 -10.92
C MET A 1 18.86 -19.75 -11.43
N ASN A 2 17.90 -18.87 -11.75
CA ASN A 2 18.21 -17.51 -12.20
C ASN A 2 18.99 -16.79 -11.10
N THR A 3 20.27 -16.54 -11.35
CA THR A 3 21.27 -15.99 -10.42
C THR A 3 21.12 -14.49 -10.14
N GLU A 4 20.05 -13.87 -10.62
CA GLU A 4 19.99 -12.42 -10.90
C GLU A 4 19.35 -11.56 -9.80
N ILE A 5 18.80 -12.17 -8.74
CA ILE A 5 18.16 -11.42 -7.64
C ILE A 5 18.62 -11.99 -6.30
N LEU A 6 19.89 -11.82 -5.95
CA LEU A 6 20.29 -11.97 -4.55
C LEU A 6 21.39 -10.95 -4.27
N THR A 7 20.96 -9.74 -3.91
CA THR A 7 21.73 -8.94 -2.96
C THR A 7 21.94 -9.84 -1.72
N PRO A 8 23.16 -9.95 -1.16
CA PRO A 8 23.37 -10.76 0.03
C PRO A 8 22.36 -10.33 1.11
N PRO A 9 21.79 -11.27 1.90
CA PRO A 9 20.80 -10.96 2.94
C PRO A 9 21.41 -10.23 4.16
N ILE A 10 22.54 -9.53 3.97
CA ILE A 10 23.25 -8.81 5.01
C ILE A 10 22.62 -7.43 5.15
N GLU A 11 21.98 -7.18 6.29
CA GLU A 11 21.35 -5.89 6.59
C GLU A 11 22.33 -4.90 7.25
N ALA A 12 23.43 -5.38 7.83
CA ALA A 12 24.51 -4.56 8.38
C ALA A 12 25.42 -4.01 7.27
N LEU A 13 24.87 -3.08 6.47
CA LEU A 13 25.50 -2.57 5.24
C LEU A 13 26.71 -1.66 5.49
N ASP A 14 26.90 -1.18 6.70
CA ASP A 14 28.04 -0.39 7.17
C ASP A 14 29.15 -1.23 7.81
N ALA A 15 28.92 -2.53 8.02
CA ALA A 15 29.90 -3.42 8.63
C ALA A 15 31.21 -3.49 7.83
N ASP A 16 32.29 -3.87 8.51
CA ASP A 16 33.59 -4.06 7.87
C ASP A 16 33.61 -5.35 7.04
N HIS A 17 34.45 -5.36 6.01
CA HIS A 17 34.63 -6.53 5.15
C HIS A 17 35.01 -7.79 5.94
N ALA A 18 35.73 -7.64 7.05
CA ALA A 18 36.15 -8.75 7.91
C ALA A 18 34.98 -9.48 8.58
N ASP A 19 33.84 -8.82 8.78
CA ASP A 19 32.67 -9.37 9.45
C ASP A 19 31.74 -10.16 8.51
N LEU A 20 31.96 -10.06 7.19
CA LEU A 20 31.09 -10.66 6.18
C LEU A 20 30.83 -12.17 6.36
N PRO A 21 31.82 -13.03 6.67
CA PRO A 21 31.57 -14.46 6.86
C PRO A 21 30.58 -14.73 8.00
N LYS A 22 30.73 -14.01 9.12
CA LYS A 22 29.85 -14.12 10.28
C LYS A 22 28.43 -13.63 9.96
N LEU A 23 28.33 -12.45 9.34
CA LEU A 23 27.04 -11.84 8.97
C LEU A 23 26.28 -12.71 7.96
N LEU A 24 26.98 -13.35 7.02
CA LEU A 24 26.36 -14.30 6.09
C LEU A 24 25.85 -15.54 6.82
N ASP A 25 26.62 -16.10 7.76
CA ASP A 25 26.16 -17.24 8.56
C ASP A 25 24.90 -16.92 9.37
N GLU A 26 24.87 -15.75 9.99
CA GLU A 26 23.71 -15.27 10.74
C GLU A 26 22.49 -15.09 9.83
N ALA A 27 22.66 -14.44 8.68
CA ALA A 27 21.57 -14.19 7.73
C ALA A 27 21.02 -15.48 7.08
N LEU A 28 21.88 -16.47 6.86
CA LEU A 28 21.48 -17.75 6.26
C LEU A 28 20.83 -18.69 7.29
N LYS A 29 21.11 -18.53 8.59
CA LYS A 29 20.57 -19.38 9.65
C LYS A 29 19.04 -19.28 9.69
N GLY A 30 18.36 -20.43 9.59
CA GLY A 30 16.90 -20.49 9.61
C GLY A 30 16.19 -19.93 8.36
N SER A 31 16.96 -19.50 7.35
CA SER A 31 16.43 -19.04 6.07
C SER A 31 15.77 -20.17 5.27
N LEU A 32 14.98 -19.82 4.26
CA LEU A 32 14.46 -20.79 3.30
C LEU A 32 15.60 -21.51 2.56
N TRP A 33 16.68 -20.79 2.22
CA TRP A 33 17.87 -21.40 1.63
C TRP A 33 18.44 -22.51 2.51
N ALA A 34 18.60 -22.27 3.81
CA ALA A 34 19.12 -23.29 4.73
C ALA A 34 18.23 -24.53 4.78
N ARG A 35 16.90 -24.36 4.74
CA ARG A 35 15.94 -25.47 4.70
C ARG A 35 15.98 -26.24 3.38
N GLN A 36 16.22 -25.56 2.26
CA GLN A 36 16.27 -26.18 0.93
C GLN A 36 17.59 -26.90 0.69
N ILE A 37 18.72 -26.23 0.96
CA ILE A 37 20.06 -26.78 0.72
C ILE A 37 20.37 -27.99 1.61
N ALA A 38 19.71 -28.12 2.76
CA ALA A 38 19.82 -29.29 3.63
C ALA A 38 19.24 -30.58 3.01
N ARG A 39 18.44 -30.46 1.93
CA ARG A 39 17.89 -31.59 1.19
C ARG A 39 18.75 -31.99 -0.02
N GLU A 40 19.77 -31.19 -0.33
CA GLU A 40 20.67 -31.41 -1.46
C GLU A 40 21.85 -32.30 -1.07
N ASN A 41 22.59 -32.77 -2.07
CA ASN A 41 23.76 -33.64 -1.88
C ASN A 41 24.81 -33.02 -0.94
N GLU A 42 25.53 -33.90 -0.24
CA GLU A 42 26.67 -33.52 0.59
C GLU A 42 27.66 -32.65 -0.21
N GLY A 43 28.02 -31.49 0.35
CA GLY A 43 28.91 -30.53 -0.29
C GLY A 43 28.23 -29.41 -1.11
N ALA A 44 26.91 -29.45 -1.33
CA ALA A 44 26.19 -28.35 -1.99
C ALA A 44 26.20 -27.06 -1.14
N ALA A 45 25.91 -27.17 0.17
CA ALA A 45 25.86 -26.02 1.08
C ALA A 45 27.20 -25.27 1.20
N PRO A 46 28.36 -25.92 1.43
CA PRO A 46 29.65 -25.23 1.45
C PRO A 46 29.99 -24.51 0.13
N ARG A 47 29.63 -25.09 -1.02
CA ARG A 47 29.87 -24.45 -2.34
C ARG A 47 29.01 -23.20 -2.52
N HIS A 48 27.72 -23.26 -2.17
CA HIS A 48 26.83 -22.10 -2.25
C HIS A 48 27.28 -20.99 -1.28
N LYS A 49 27.72 -21.35 -0.07
CA LYS A 49 28.27 -20.38 0.89
C LYS A 49 29.47 -19.63 0.34
N LYS A 50 30.43 -20.33 -0.29
CA LYS A 50 31.58 -19.69 -0.98
C LYS A 50 31.15 -18.70 -2.06
N VAL A 51 30.08 -19.00 -2.80
CA VAL A 51 29.53 -18.08 -3.80
C VAL A 51 28.94 -16.83 -3.14
N PHE A 52 28.22 -16.96 -2.03
CA PHE A 52 27.68 -15.81 -1.29
C PHE A 52 28.79 -14.95 -0.69
N GLU A 53 29.81 -15.55 -0.10
CA GLU A 53 30.99 -14.86 0.43
C GLU A 53 31.72 -14.07 -0.67
N ALA A 54 32.00 -14.71 -1.82
CA ALA A 54 32.65 -14.04 -2.94
C ALA A 54 31.82 -12.87 -3.48
N ARG A 55 30.49 -13.01 -3.55
CA ARG A 55 29.58 -11.93 -3.98
C ARG A 55 29.54 -10.77 -2.98
N ALA A 56 29.45 -11.07 -1.69
CA ALA A 56 29.45 -10.05 -0.64
C ALA A 56 30.78 -9.27 -0.62
N ALA A 57 31.90 -9.98 -0.73
CA ALA A 57 33.23 -9.38 -0.83
C ALA A 57 33.35 -8.46 -2.06
N LEU A 58 32.84 -8.91 -3.22
CA LEU A 58 32.81 -8.10 -4.44
C LEU A 58 32.01 -6.81 -4.24
N ILE A 59 30.82 -6.90 -3.65
CA ILE A 59 29.99 -5.73 -3.35
C ILE A 59 30.76 -4.78 -2.43
N TRP A 60 31.28 -5.25 -1.30
CA TRP A 60 32.03 -4.41 -0.35
C TRP A 60 33.27 -3.76 -0.95
N LYS A 61 33.94 -4.44 -1.88
CA LYS A 61 35.12 -3.91 -2.57
C LYS A 61 34.80 -2.72 -3.47
N TYR A 62 33.67 -2.73 -4.16
CA TYR A 62 33.32 -1.73 -5.19
C TYR A 62 32.33 -0.67 -4.72
N THR A 63 31.96 -0.66 -3.45
CA THR A 63 30.93 0.25 -2.92
C THR A 63 31.32 0.82 -1.57
N THR A 64 30.86 2.03 -1.30
CA THR A 64 30.87 2.61 0.06
C THR A 64 29.61 2.15 0.81
N PRO A 65 29.56 2.26 2.15
CA PRO A 65 28.34 1.99 2.92
C PRO A 65 27.11 2.73 2.38
N GLN A 66 27.28 3.99 1.98
CA GLN A 66 26.20 4.80 1.40
C GLN A 66 25.71 4.23 0.06
N VAL A 67 26.63 3.87 -0.85
CA VAL A 67 26.29 3.25 -2.14
C VAL A 67 25.59 1.90 -1.93
N ARG A 68 26.07 1.08 -0.99
CA ARG A 68 25.42 -0.20 -0.64
C ARG A 68 24.00 -0.03 -0.15
N ARG A 69 23.74 0.97 0.71
CA ARG A 69 22.37 1.30 1.14
C ARG A 69 21.48 1.67 -0.04
N GLY A 70 22.01 2.46 -0.98
CA GLY A 70 21.33 2.78 -2.24
C GLY A 70 20.96 1.52 -3.03
N HIS A 71 21.94 0.65 -3.31
CA HIS A 71 21.74 -0.57 -4.11
C HIS A 71 20.81 -1.58 -3.44
N PHE A 72 20.96 -1.75 -2.12
CA PHE A 72 20.09 -2.61 -1.32
C PHE A 72 18.65 -2.11 -1.35
N ALA A 73 18.42 -0.80 -1.15
CA ALA A 73 17.09 -0.20 -1.17
C ALA A 73 16.41 -0.30 -2.55
N MET A 74 17.19 -0.22 -3.64
CA MET A 74 16.71 -0.48 -5.00
C MET A 74 16.31 -1.93 -5.26
N GLY A 75 16.81 -2.89 -4.46
CA GLY A 75 16.64 -4.31 -4.71
C GLY A 75 17.32 -4.77 -6.02
N VAL A 76 18.47 -4.19 -6.35
CA VAL A 76 19.27 -4.52 -7.54
C VAL A 76 20.65 -5.05 -7.18
N GLY A 77 21.26 -5.80 -8.10
CA GLY A 77 22.64 -6.28 -7.94
C GLY A 77 23.70 -5.19 -8.21
N LEU A 78 24.97 -5.51 -7.94
CA LEU A 78 26.10 -4.59 -8.02
C LEU A 78 26.22 -3.88 -9.38
N GLU A 79 26.20 -4.63 -10.49
CA GLU A 79 26.35 -4.08 -11.83
C GLU A 79 25.25 -3.05 -12.15
N ALA A 80 23.98 -3.44 -11.93
CA ALA A 80 22.85 -2.55 -12.15
C ALA A 80 22.90 -1.32 -11.24
N GLY A 81 23.26 -1.51 -9.96
CA GLY A 81 23.40 -0.41 -9.01
C GLY A 81 24.45 0.61 -9.45
N LEU A 82 25.63 0.13 -9.86
CA LEU A 82 26.71 1.00 -10.36
C LEU A 82 26.33 1.71 -11.67
N THR A 83 25.64 1.02 -12.58
CA THR A 83 25.13 1.64 -13.80
C THR A 83 24.14 2.76 -13.48
N ILE A 84 23.19 2.54 -12.56
CA ILE A 84 22.23 3.58 -12.13
C ILE A 84 22.95 4.74 -11.45
N ASP A 85 23.95 4.46 -10.61
CA ASP A 85 24.75 5.51 -9.96
C ASP A 85 25.43 6.42 -10.97
N ALA A 86 25.98 5.86 -12.05
CA ALA A 86 26.67 6.60 -13.09
C ALA A 86 25.77 7.59 -13.87
N MET A 87 24.45 7.36 -13.86
CA MET A 87 23.44 8.22 -14.52
C MET A 87 22.45 8.82 -13.52
N ALA A 88 22.80 8.87 -12.22
CA ALA A 88 21.86 9.21 -11.16
C ALA A 88 21.22 10.60 -11.34
N ASP A 89 22.01 11.62 -11.69
CA ASP A 89 21.52 13.00 -11.84
C ASP A 89 20.57 13.13 -13.04
N GLU A 90 20.89 12.46 -14.15
CA GLU A 90 20.05 12.45 -15.34
C GLU A 90 18.73 11.72 -15.09
N LEU A 91 18.79 10.54 -14.46
CA LEU A 91 17.60 9.78 -14.09
C LEU A 91 16.72 10.55 -13.10
N ALA A 92 17.32 11.25 -12.13
CA ALA A 92 16.59 12.10 -11.19
C ALA A 92 15.87 13.24 -11.91
N GLY A 93 16.54 13.95 -12.82
CA GLY A 93 15.94 15.02 -13.61
C GLY A 93 14.78 14.55 -14.49
N LEU A 94 14.93 13.40 -15.14
CA LEU A 94 13.84 12.81 -15.93
C LEU A 94 12.66 12.37 -15.06
N LEU A 95 12.92 11.78 -13.89
CA LEU A 95 11.88 11.34 -12.96
C LEU A 95 11.08 12.53 -12.41
N ASP A 96 11.77 13.62 -12.01
CA ASP A 96 11.12 14.83 -11.51
C ASP A 96 10.24 15.49 -12.58
N ARG A 97 10.71 15.52 -13.83
CA ARG A 97 9.92 15.99 -14.99
C ARG A 97 8.67 15.13 -15.19
N ALA A 98 8.82 13.81 -15.15
CA ALA A 98 7.71 12.88 -15.31
C ALA A 98 6.66 13.02 -14.18
N ASP A 99 7.11 13.11 -12.93
CA ASP A 99 6.21 13.30 -11.78
C ASP A 99 5.47 14.64 -11.85
N LYS A 100 6.16 15.73 -12.24
CA LYS A 100 5.53 17.03 -12.47
C LYS A 100 4.50 16.98 -13.60
N ALA A 101 4.85 16.35 -14.72
CA ALA A 101 3.96 16.19 -15.86
C ALA A 101 2.69 15.40 -15.47
N ALA A 102 2.84 14.31 -14.72
CA ALA A 102 1.73 13.51 -14.19
C ALA A 102 0.80 14.30 -13.24
N LEU A 103 1.29 15.31 -12.52
CA LEU A 103 0.44 16.19 -11.71
C LEU A 103 -0.37 17.16 -12.59
N SER A 104 0.29 17.78 -13.56
CA SER A 104 -0.32 18.76 -14.46
C SER A 104 -1.22 18.16 -15.55
N GLY A 105 -1.01 16.88 -15.91
CA GLY A 105 -1.65 16.26 -17.06
C GLY A 105 -1.00 16.58 -18.41
N ASP A 106 0.24 17.09 -18.42
CA ASP A 106 1.01 17.30 -19.64
C ASP A 106 1.45 15.95 -20.23
N ILE A 107 0.65 15.43 -21.17
CA ILE A 107 0.88 14.13 -21.81
C ILE A 107 2.17 14.13 -22.63
N ASP A 108 2.51 15.24 -23.27
CA ASP A 108 3.70 15.33 -24.12
C ASP A 108 4.97 15.22 -23.29
N GLU A 109 5.04 16.01 -22.21
CA GLU A 109 6.14 15.99 -21.28
C GLU A 109 6.22 14.66 -20.53
N LEU A 110 5.08 14.11 -20.08
CA LEU A 110 5.01 12.82 -19.40
C LEU A 110 5.56 11.70 -20.30
N ALA A 111 5.03 11.56 -21.51
CA ALA A 111 5.48 10.54 -22.44
C ALA A 111 6.95 10.73 -22.86
N GLY A 112 7.40 11.97 -23.03
CA GLY A 112 8.78 12.31 -23.35
C GLY A 112 9.75 11.90 -22.24
N ALA A 113 9.47 12.31 -21.00
CA ALA A 113 10.30 11.99 -19.84
C ALA A 113 10.34 10.48 -19.55
N LEU A 114 9.18 9.80 -19.62
CA LEU A 114 9.10 8.35 -19.46
C LEU A 114 9.80 7.59 -20.58
N GLY A 115 9.73 8.09 -21.82
CA GLY A 115 10.50 7.56 -22.94
C GLY A 115 12.00 7.67 -22.69
N GLY A 116 12.47 8.81 -22.15
CA GLY A 116 13.88 8.99 -21.78
C GLY A 116 14.34 8.03 -20.67
N LEU A 117 13.49 7.80 -19.66
CA LEU A 117 13.75 6.82 -18.60
C LEU A 117 13.80 5.40 -19.18
N GLY A 118 12.85 5.04 -20.03
CA GLY A 118 12.77 3.73 -20.68
C GLY A 118 13.99 3.42 -21.54
N GLU A 119 14.52 4.39 -22.29
CA GLU A 119 15.75 4.20 -23.09
C GLU A 119 16.98 3.86 -22.27
N ARG A 120 17.06 4.35 -21.03
CA ARG A 120 18.19 4.09 -20.15
C ARG A 120 17.99 2.80 -19.36
N LEU A 121 16.78 2.58 -18.87
CA LEU A 121 16.49 1.53 -17.90
C LEU A 121 16.05 0.21 -18.55
N LEU A 122 15.22 0.23 -19.60
CA LEU A 122 14.67 -1.00 -20.21
C LEU A 122 15.67 -1.77 -21.09
N PHE A 123 16.94 -1.34 -21.12
CA PHE A 123 18.01 -2.01 -21.86
C PHE A 123 19.11 -2.54 -20.93
N MET A 124 18.90 -2.48 -19.60
CA MET A 124 19.81 -3.04 -18.60
C MET A 124 19.09 -4.05 -17.71
N ARG A 125 19.82 -5.04 -17.20
CA ARG A 125 19.27 -5.96 -16.19
C ARG A 125 19.06 -5.22 -14.86
N PRO A 126 18.01 -5.55 -14.08
CA PRO A 126 16.99 -6.57 -14.34
C PRO A 126 15.75 -6.06 -15.11
N PHE A 127 15.79 -4.84 -15.64
CA PHE A 127 14.63 -4.17 -16.23
C PHE A 127 14.44 -4.45 -17.72
N ILE A 128 15.43 -5.04 -18.38
CA ILE A 128 15.31 -5.48 -19.77
C ILE A 128 14.19 -6.52 -19.92
N PRO A 129 13.23 -6.34 -20.84
CA PRO A 129 12.23 -7.34 -21.16
C PRO A 129 12.84 -8.66 -21.62
N ASP A 130 12.11 -9.76 -21.42
CA ASP A 130 12.57 -11.06 -21.90
C ASP A 130 12.64 -11.06 -23.43
N LYS A 131 13.50 -11.89 -24.03
CA LYS A 131 13.67 -11.94 -25.50
C LYS A 131 12.36 -12.17 -26.25
N ALA A 132 11.44 -12.95 -25.68
CA ALA A 132 10.12 -13.20 -26.24
C ALA A 132 9.21 -11.96 -26.25
N ASN A 133 9.54 -10.94 -25.45
CA ASN A 133 8.78 -9.72 -25.23
C ASN A 133 9.66 -8.48 -25.53
N ALA A 134 10.53 -8.60 -26.53
CA ALA A 134 11.41 -7.51 -26.96
C ALA A 134 10.58 -6.26 -27.31
N LEU A 135 11.10 -5.09 -26.93
CA LEU A 135 10.44 -3.81 -27.23
C LEU A 135 10.34 -3.62 -28.75
N PRO A 136 9.14 -3.35 -29.29
CA PRO A 136 8.97 -3.05 -30.70
C PRO A 136 9.58 -1.67 -31.02
N ALA A 137 9.96 -1.43 -32.27
CA ALA A 137 10.63 -0.17 -32.67
C ALA A 137 9.81 1.09 -32.33
N ASN A 138 8.48 1.00 -32.35
CA ASN A 138 7.55 2.08 -32.03
C ASN A 138 7.12 2.12 -30.55
N TRP A 139 7.84 1.46 -29.63
CA TRP A 139 7.41 1.32 -28.23
C TRP A 139 7.14 2.66 -27.53
N LYS A 140 7.84 3.75 -27.86
CA LYS A 140 7.57 5.08 -27.29
C LYS A 140 6.19 5.62 -27.68
N ALA A 141 5.74 5.34 -28.90
CA ALA A 141 4.40 5.71 -29.34
C ALA A 141 3.33 4.90 -28.58
N ILE A 142 3.59 3.60 -28.35
CA ILE A 142 2.71 2.74 -27.55
C ILE A 142 2.65 3.25 -26.10
N LEU A 143 3.80 3.60 -25.51
CA LEU A 143 3.89 4.18 -24.17
C LEU A 143 3.08 5.48 -24.08
N ARG A 144 3.23 6.38 -25.05
CA ARG A 144 2.47 7.62 -25.14
C ARG A 144 0.96 7.35 -25.16
N SER A 145 0.49 6.48 -26.06
CA SER A 145 -0.93 6.11 -26.15
C SER A 145 -1.45 5.49 -24.85
N TRP A 146 -0.63 4.68 -24.18
CA TRP A 146 -1.01 4.08 -22.90
C TRP A 146 -1.18 5.13 -21.80
N VAL A 147 -0.18 6.00 -21.58
CA VAL A 147 -0.24 7.01 -20.52
C VAL A 147 -1.21 8.15 -20.83
N SER A 148 -1.59 8.36 -22.09
CA SER A 148 -2.66 9.30 -22.46
C SER A 148 -4.06 8.77 -22.18
N GLY A 149 -4.21 7.53 -21.72
CA GLY A 149 -5.51 6.94 -21.46
C GLY A 149 -6.23 6.38 -22.69
N GLU A 150 -5.52 6.15 -23.81
CA GLU A 150 -6.17 5.62 -25.01
C GLU A 150 -6.76 4.22 -24.76
N GLU A 151 -7.85 3.95 -25.48
CA GLU A 151 -8.50 2.64 -25.44
C GLU A 151 -7.59 1.55 -26.00
N VAL A 152 -7.70 0.35 -25.42
CA VAL A 152 -6.92 -0.82 -25.84
C VAL A 152 -7.15 -1.15 -27.32
N ALA A 153 -8.36 -0.91 -27.84
CA ALA A 153 -8.69 -1.10 -29.25
C ALA A 153 -7.84 -0.18 -30.16
N LYS A 154 -7.58 1.06 -29.73
CA LYS A 154 -6.76 2.04 -30.47
C LYS A 154 -5.26 1.76 -30.34
N ILE A 155 -4.82 1.37 -29.13
CA ILE A 155 -3.44 0.94 -28.88
C ILE A 155 -3.10 -0.33 -29.67
N GLY A 156 -4.08 -1.20 -29.88
CA GLY A 156 -3.92 -2.51 -30.50
C GLY A 156 -3.75 -3.60 -29.43
N PRO A 157 -4.67 -4.58 -29.32
CA PRO A 157 -4.59 -5.65 -28.32
C PRO A 157 -3.27 -6.43 -28.33
N GLN A 158 -2.64 -6.57 -29.49
CA GLN A 158 -1.33 -7.21 -29.66
C GLN A 158 -0.19 -6.50 -28.91
N ASN A 159 -0.35 -5.20 -28.62
CA ASN A 159 0.65 -4.41 -27.91
C ASN A 159 0.48 -4.49 -26.39
N MET A 160 -0.60 -5.09 -25.87
CA MET A 160 -0.85 -5.14 -24.43
C MET A 160 0.19 -5.95 -23.67
N ARG A 161 0.81 -6.94 -24.31
CA ARG A 161 1.93 -7.67 -23.71
C ARG A 161 3.11 -6.76 -23.37
N VAL A 162 3.41 -5.79 -24.26
CA VAL A 162 4.46 -4.78 -24.04
C VAL A 162 4.05 -3.84 -22.92
N VAL A 163 2.78 -3.41 -22.90
CA VAL A 163 2.24 -2.56 -21.82
C VAL A 163 2.39 -3.24 -20.46
N GLU A 164 1.94 -4.49 -20.34
CA GLU A 164 1.96 -5.24 -19.08
C GLU A 164 3.38 -5.57 -18.60
N GLU A 165 4.24 -6.05 -19.49
CA GLU A 165 5.58 -6.48 -19.07
C GLU A 165 6.57 -5.31 -19.01
N ALA A 166 6.68 -4.52 -20.08
CA ALA A 166 7.72 -3.51 -20.18
C ALA A 166 7.33 -2.24 -19.41
N PHE A 167 6.07 -1.79 -19.49
CA PHE A 167 5.67 -0.52 -18.89
C PHE A 167 5.17 -0.69 -17.46
N THR A 168 4.08 -1.43 -17.24
CA THR A 168 3.42 -1.50 -15.92
C THR A 168 4.20 -2.32 -14.91
N TYR A 169 5.02 -3.29 -15.36
CA TYR A 169 5.92 -4.04 -14.49
C TYR A 169 7.35 -3.49 -14.48
N ARG A 170 8.11 -3.61 -15.58
CA ARG A 170 9.56 -3.35 -15.56
C ARG A 170 9.91 -1.87 -15.44
N LEU A 171 9.25 -0.99 -16.19
CA LEU A 171 9.50 0.45 -16.11
C LEU A 171 9.05 1.01 -14.76
N VAL A 172 7.86 0.65 -14.28
CA VAL A 172 7.42 1.01 -12.92
C VAL A 172 8.45 0.56 -11.88
N ARG A 173 8.90 -0.69 -11.92
CA ARG A 173 9.96 -1.18 -11.00
C ARG A 173 11.25 -0.36 -11.11
N ALA A 174 11.63 0.05 -12.32
CA ALA A 174 12.85 0.84 -12.54
C ALA A 174 12.71 2.27 -11.98
N LEU A 175 11.56 2.92 -12.20
CA LEU A 175 11.24 4.23 -11.60
C LEU A 175 11.27 4.15 -10.07
N GLU A 176 10.66 3.12 -9.50
CA GLU A 176 10.65 2.90 -8.05
C GLU A 176 12.04 2.61 -7.49
N ALA A 177 12.92 1.94 -8.23
CA ALA A 177 14.32 1.78 -7.85
C ALA A 177 15.02 3.14 -7.78
N VAL A 178 14.93 3.97 -8.83
CA VAL A 178 15.52 5.32 -8.83
C VAL A 178 14.99 6.16 -7.67
N ARG A 179 13.66 6.15 -7.44
CA ARG A 179 13.03 6.87 -6.33
C ARG A 179 13.53 6.40 -4.97
N THR A 180 13.55 5.09 -4.74
CA THR A 180 13.94 4.49 -3.46
C THR A 180 15.43 4.72 -3.16
N ARG A 181 16.29 4.71 -4.20
CA ARG A 181 17.70 5.10 -4.08
C ARG A 181 17.83 6.54 -3.59
N ARG A 182 17.11 7.49 -4.20
CA ARG A 182 17.16 8.89 -3.79
C ARG A 182 16.76 9.03 -2.32
N MET A 183 15.64 8.41 -1.93
CA MET A 183 15.15 8.44 -0.55
C MET A 183 16.15 7.85 0.46
N SER A 184 16.78 6.72 0.15
CA SER A 184 17.77 6.09 1.04
C SER A 184 19.07 6.90 1.18
N LEU A 185 19.30 7.85 0.27
CA LEU A 185 20.41 8.80 0.28
C LEU A 185 20.02 10.16 0.87
N GLY A 186 18.82 10.28 1.46
CA GLY A 186 18.37 11.49 2.17
C GLY A 186 17.64 12.51 1.30
N TRP A 187 17.26 12.17 0.07
CA TRP A 187 16.40 13.02 -0.73
C TRP A 187 15.00 13.11 -0.13
N SER A 188 14.51 14.35 0.03
CA SER A 188 13.10 14.65 0.27
C SER A 188 12.56 15.35 -0.97
N PRO A 189 11.45 14.88 -1.56
CA PRO A 189 10.87 15.48 -2.75
C PRO A 189 10.15 16.79 -2.43
N ASP A 190 10.28 17.80 -3.30
CA ASP A 190 9.51 19.05 -3.25
C ASP A 190 8.16 18.93 -3.98
N ILE A 191 7.98 17.88 -4.77
CA ILE A 191 6.76 17.55 -5.52
C ILE A 191 6.20 16.20 -5.06
N VAL A 192 4.97 15.88 -5.46
CA VAL A 192 4.40 14.54 -5.21
C VAL A 192 5.18 13.50 -6.00
N ALA A 193 6.03 12.75 -5.30
CA ALA A 193 6.84 11.71 -5.92
C ALA A 193 6.02 10.45 -6.25
N GLY A 194 6.33 9.80 -7.37
CA GLY A 194 5.70 8.55 -7.80
C GLY A 194 4.40 8.72 -8.60
N GLY A 195 4.08 9.95 -9.02
CA GLY A 195 2.97 10.22 -9.92
C GLY A 195 3.15 9.58 -11.30
N ALA A 196 4.38 9.61 -11.83
CA ALA A 196 4.75 8.98 -13.09
C ALA A 196 4.59 7.45 -13.04
N ALA A 197 5.02 6.82 -11.95
CA ALA A 197 4.84 5.37 -11.77
C ALA A 197 3.36 5.00 -11.68
N ALA A 198 2.55 5.80 -10.98
CA ALA A 198 1.10 5.58 -10.87
C ALA A 198 0.38 5.70 -12.21
N THR A 199 0.72 6.72 -13.00
CA THR A 199 0.13 6.96 -14.33
C THR A 199 0.52 5.87 -15.33
N ILE A 200 1.76 5.37 -15.30
CA ILE A 200 2.17 4.20 -16.10
C ILE A 200 1.43 2.95 -15.67
N GLU A 201 1.36 2.65 -14.37
CA GLU A 201 0.72 1.43 -13.88
C GLU A 201 -0.75 1.37 -14.31
N THR A 202 -1.44 2.51 -14.23
CA THR A 202 -2.89 2.58 -14.43
C THR A 202 -3.29 3.05 -15.84
N GLY A 203 -2.34 3.50 -16.66
CA GLY A 203 -2.58 3.92 -18.05
C GLY A 203 -3.50 5.14 -18.16
N VAL A 204 -3.27 6.16 -17.34
CA VAL A 204 -4.03 7.43 -17.35
C VAL A 204 -3.07 8.62 -17.18
N PRO A 205 -3.42 9.82 -17.67
CA PRO A 205 -2.46 10.92 -17.79
C PRO A 205 -2.20 11.70 -16.51
N ARG A 206 -3.11 11.62 -15.52
CA ARG A 206 -3.01 12.41 -14.28
C ARG A 206 -2.92 11.54 -13.04
N PHE A 207 -2.11 11.97 -12.08
CA PHE A 207 -1.93 11.29 -10.80
C PHE A 207 -3.26 11.08 -10.05
N MET A 208 -4.14 12.07 -10.04
CA MET A 208 -5.46 11.99 -9.42
C MET A 208 -6.33 10.88 -10.03
N MET A 209 -6.26 10.69 -11.36
CA MET A 209 -6.96 9.60 -12.05
C MET A 209 -6.38 8.24 -11.63
N ALA A 210 -5.05 8.14 -11.55
CA ALA A 210 -4.36 6.93 -11.11
C ALA A 210 -4.70 6.56 -9.66
N MET A 211 -4.85 7.56 -8.78
CA MET A 211 -5.28 7.36 -7.40
C MET A 211 -6.65 6.70 -7.31
N LEU A 212 -7.65 7.16 -8.08
CA LEU A 212 -8.99 6.55 -8.10
C LEU A 212 -8.91 5.06 -8.46
N ILE A 213 -8.17 4.73 -9.51
CA ILE A 213 -7.99 3.34 -9.97
C ILE A 213 -7.29 2.50 -8.91
N ARG A 214 -6.18 3.00 -8.33
CA ARG A 214 -5.45 2.31 -7.25
C ARG A 214 -6.29 2.12 -5.98
N THR A 215 -7.29 2.99 -5.76
CA THR A 215 -8.24 2.85 -4.65
C THR A 215 -9.45 1.98 -4.95
N GLY A 216 -9.51 1.39 -6.14
CA GLY A 216 -10.48 0.35 -6.49
C GLY A 216 -11.49 0.74 -7.57
N LEU A 217 -11.41 1.92 -8.19
CA LEU A 217 -12.27 2.26 -9.32
C LEU A 217 -11.89 1.40 -10.55
N PRO A 218 -12.73 0.46 -11.02
CA PRO A 218 -12.34 -0.50 -12.05
C PRO A 218 -12.56 0.05 -13.46
N SER A 219 -12.24 1.32 -13.71
CA SER A 219 -12.44 1.95 -15.02
C SER A 219 -11.56 3.19 -15.23
N ARG A 220 -10.63 3.10 -16.20
CA ARG A 220 -9.81 4.23 -16.65
C ARG A 220 -10.68 5.37 -17.19
N ARG A 221 -11.68 5.03 -18.01
CA ARG A 221 -12.62 6.00 -18.59
C ARG A 221 -13.41 6.76 -17.52
N ALA A 222 -13.91 6.05 -16.51
CA ALA A 222 -14.62 6.69 -15.40
C ALA A 222 -13.69 7.62 -14.61
N ALA A 223 -12.45 7.17 -14.33
CA ALA A 223 -11.45 7.97 -13.62
C ALA A 223 -11.10 9.25 -14.38
N MET A 224 -10.86 9.14 -15.70
CA MET A 224 -10.55 10.29 -16.54
C MET A 224 -11.70 11.29 -16.58
N ALA A 225 -12.92 10.81 -16.91
CA ALA A 225 -14.10 11.67 -16.97
C ALA A 225 -14.42 12.34 -15.62
N ALA A 226 -14.25 11.63 -14.50
CA ALA A 226 -14.50 12.19 -13.18
C ALA A 226 -13.56 13.37 -12.86
N ILE A 227 -12.26 13.20 -13.17
CA ILE A 227 -11.23 14.22 -12.90
C ILE A 227 -11.30 15.38 -13.90
N GLU A 228 -11.64 15.11 -15.16
CA GLU A 228 -11.80 16.15 -16.20
C GLU A 228 -13.05 17.00 -15.97
N ASN A 229 -14.17 16.39 -15.55
CA ASN A 229 -15.42 17.12 -15.35
C ASN A 229 -15.43 17.93 -14.05
N ALA A 230 -14.84 17.41 -12.97
CA ALA A 230 -14.89 18.04 -11.64
C ALA A 230 -13.60 18.78 -11.25
N GLU A 231 -12.53 18.64 -12.06
CA GLU A 231 -11.22 19.28 -11.86
C GLU A 231 -10.71 19.34 -10.39
N PRO A 232 -10.76 18.24 -9.62
CA PRO A 232 -10.40 18.31 -8.21
C PRO A 232 -8.88 18.40 -8.01
N VAL A 233 -8.51 18.85 -6.82
CA VAL A 233 -7.11 18.88 -6.37
C VAL A 233 -6.98 18.03 -5.12
N PHE A 234 -6.38 16.85 -5.27
CA PHE A 234 -5.97 16.00 -4.16
C PHE A 234 -4.68 15.26 -4.52
N VAL A 235 -3.82 15.07 -3.53
CA VAL A 235 -2.54 14.35 -3.69
C VAL A 235 -2.34 13.30 -2.60
N SER A 236 -3.31 13.17 -1.69
CA SER A 236 -3.32 12.17 -0.62
C SER A 236 -4.66 11.42 -0.57
N PRO A 237 -4.68 10.17 -0.03
CA PRO A 237 -5.92 9.42 0.13
C PRO A 237 -6.96 10.15 0.99
N ALA A 238 -6.52 10.96 1.96
CA ALA A 238 -7.40 11.73 2.83
C ALA A 238 -8.12 12.85 2.05
N GLU A 239 -7.39 13.61 1.25
CA GLU A 239 -7.97 14.65 0.38
C GLU A 239 -8.90 14.05 -0.68
N MET A 240 -8.50 12.94 -1.31
CA MET A 240 -9.34 12.21 -2.26
C MET A 240 -10.67 11.79 -1.61
N ARG A 241 -10.61 11.25 -0.40
CA ARG A 241 -11.79 10.86 0.35
C ARG A 241 -12.67 12.07 0.67
N ALA A 242 -12.09 13.18 1.13
CA ALA A 242 -12.84 14.41 1.40
C ALA A 242 -13.54 14.93 0.14
N TRP A 243 -12.89 14.85 -1.02
CA TRP A 243 -13.51 15.16 -2.31
C TRP A 243 -14.67 14.22 -2.65
N LEU A 244 -14.51 12.90 -2.47
CA LEU A 244 -15.59 11.92 -2.67
C LEU A 244 -16.80 12.15 -1.75
N GLU A 245 -16.56 12.68 -0.54
CA GLU A 245 -17.59 13.02 0.45
C GLU A 245 -18.28 14.37 0.18
N SER A 246 -17.79 15.17 -0.77
CA SER A 246 -18.34 16.50 -1.05
C SER A 246 -19.79 16.48 -1.56
N ASP A 247 -20.53 17.55 -1.30
CA ASP A 247 -21.91 17.72 -1.73
C ASP A 247 -22.03 17.71 -3.27
N GLU A 248 -21.04 18.28 -3.97
CA GLU A 248 -20.98 18.30 -5.43
C GLU A 248 -20.89 16.88 -6.01
N ILE A 249 -19.94 16.07 -5.54
CA ILE A 249 -19.80 14.69 -6.02
C ILE A 249 -20.97 13.81 -5.59
N THR A 250 -21.60 14.12 -4.46
CA THR A 250 -22.86 13.49 -4.05
C THR A 250 -23.96 13.79 -5.07
N ALA A 251 -24.18 15.07 -5.40
CA ALA A 251 -25.21 15.48 -6.36
C ALA A 251 -24.98 14.90 -7.76
N PHE A 252 -23.73 14.89 -8.25
CA PHE A 252 -23.41 14.24 -9.53
C PHE A 252 -23.66 12.74 -9.50
N THR A 253 -23.30 12.05 -8.42
CA THR A 253 -23.54 10.61 -8.30
C THR A 253 -25.04 10.31 -8.26
N ASP A 254 -25.82 11.12 -7.56
CA ASP A 254 -27.27 10.93 -7.40
C ASP A 254 -28.06 11.23 -8.69
N ALA A 255 -27.51 12.03 -9.61
CA ALA A 255 -28.07 12.24 -10.94
C ALA A 255 -28.08 10.96 -11.81
N GLY A 256 -27.21 9.98 -11.50
CA GLY A 256 -27.25 8.63 -12.06
C GLY A 256 -26.56 8.44 -13.42
N ASP A 257 -26.06 9.50 -14.05
CA ASP A 257 -25.38 9.49 -15.35
C ASP A 257 -23.91 9.95 -15.29
N TRP A 258 -23.40 10.24 -14.11
CA TRP A 258 -22.02 10.70 -13.89
C TRP A 258 -21.11 9.55 -13.39
N PRO A 259 -19.81 9.51 -13.76
CA PRO A 259 -19.05 10.43 -14.63
C PRO A 259 -19.41 10.39 -16.10
N THR A 260 -19.90 9.24 -16.55
CA THR A 260 -20.51 9.04 -17.87
C THR A 260 -21.67 8.06 -17.71
N PRO A 261 -22.69 8.10 -18.60
CA PRO A 261 -23.84 7.20 -18.49
C PRO A 261 -23.45 5.73 -18.45
N GLU A 262 -22.41 5.34 -19.19
CA GLU A 262 -21.96 3.95 -19.26
C GLU A 262 -21.13 3.51 -18.05
N THR A 263 -20.59 4.45 -17.26
CA THR A 263 -19.74 4.14 -16.10
C THR A 263 -20.35 4.52 -14.76
N SER A 264 -21.54 5.14 -14.74
CA SER A 264 -22.15 5.66 -13.51
C SER A 264 -22.40 4.58 -12.46
N ALA A 265 -22.81 3.38 -12.88
CA ALA A 265 -22.99 2.24 -11.98
C ALA A 265 -21.66 1.77 -11.34
N LEU A 266 -20.56 1.77 -12.10
CA LEU A 266 -19.23 1.43 -11.57
C LEU A 266 -18.76 2.49 -10.58
N TRP A 267 -18.99 3.77 -10.92
CA TRP A 267 -18.65 4.89 -10.07
C TRP A 267 -19.41 4.88 -8.74
N ALA A 268 -20.74 4.73 -8.78
CA ALA A 268 -21.56 4.72 -7.58
C ALA A 268 -21.12 3.61 -6.61
N ARG A 269 -20.86 2.39 -7.13
CA ARG A 269 -20.32 1.28 -6.34
C ARG A 269 -18.96 1.61 -5.75
N PHE A 270 -18.03 2.10 -6.56
CA PHE A 270 -16.71 2.53 -6.10
C PHE A 270 -16.83 3.58 -4.97
N ARG A 271 -17.66 4.60 -5.15
CA ARG A 271 -17.86 5.65 -4.14
C ARG A 271 -18.43 5.07 -2.85
N THR A 272 -19.45 4.22 -2.92
CA THR A 272 -19.99 3.53 -1.73
C THR A 272 -18.91 2.71 -1.03
N GLU A 273 -18.10 1.94 -1.76
CA GLU A 273 -17.02 1.12 -1.19
C GLU A 273 -15.90 1.98 -0.58
N ALA A 274 -15.44 2.99 -1.30
CA ALA A 274 -14.43 3.94 -0.84
C ALA A 274 -14.87 4.68 0.43
N LEU A 275 -16.15 5.04 0.53
CA LEU A 275 -16.70 5.75 1.70
C LEU A 275 -17.12 4.83 2.84
N SER A 276 -17.52 3.59 2.55
CA SER A 276 -17.84 2.59 3.57
C SER A 276 -16.59 1.95 4.20
N GLY A 277 -15.48 1.93 3.45
CA GLY A 277 -14.20 1.29 3.79
C GLY A 277 -13.25 2.08 4.69
N GLY A 278 -13.76 2.87 5.63
CA GLY A 278 -12.89 3.37 6.70
C GLY A 278 -12.54 2.22 7.65
N ILE A 279 -11.27 1.83 7.75
CA ILE A 279 -10.76 1.13 8.94
C ILE A 279 -10.98 2.07 10.13
N GLN A 280 -12.19 2.05 10.69
CA GLN A 280 -12.46 2.75 11.93
C GLN A 280 -11.60 2.07 12.99
N LYS A 281 -10.62 2.83 13.50
CA LYS A 281 -9.90 2.48 14.72
C LYS A 281 -10.93 2.03 15.76
N TRP A 282 -10.73 0.86 16.33
CA TRP A 282 -11.51 0.44 17.48
C TRP A 282 -11.26 1.47 18.58
N SER A 283 -12.34 2.04 19.11
CA SER A 283 -12.26 2.92 20.26
C SER A 283 -12.40 2.09 21.54
N VAL A 284 -11.67 2.50 22.56
CA VAL A 284 -11.78 1.97 23.92
C VAL A 284 -12.58 2.99 24.73
N GLU A 285 -13.80 2.64 25.11
CA GLU A 285 -14.72 3.51 25.84
C GLU A 285 -14.96 2.97 27.24
N HIS A 286 -14.88 3.84 28.25
CA HIS A 286 -15.08 3.49 29.65
C HIS A 286 -16.35 4.16 30.19
N TYR A 287 -17.15 3.39 30.93
CA TYR A 287 -18.41 3.83 31.50
C TYR A 287 -18.56 3.38 32.95
N LYS A 288 -19.40 4.09 33.70
CA LYS A 288 -19.89 3.65 35.01
C LYS A 288 -21.40 3.53 34.95
N ARG A 289 -21.95 2.34 35.12
CA ARG A 289 -23.37 2.07 34.88
C ARG A 289 -24.00 1.31 36.04
N LEU A 290 -25.20 1.72 36.42
CA LEU A 290 -25.90 1.25 37.59
C LEU A 290 -26.80 0.05 37.25
N LEU A 291 -26.67 -1.02 38.01
CA LEU A 291 -27.55 -2.19 37.94
C LEU A 291 -28.91 -1.90 38.57
N ASP A 292 -29.95 -2.45 37.96
CA ASP A 292 -31.31 -2.47 38.49
C ASP A 292 -31.53 -3.74 39.32
N THR A 293 -30.98 -3.74 40.53
CA THR A 293 -31.08 -4.86 41.47
C THR A 293 -31.07 -4.39 42.91
N ASN A 294 -31.70 -5.16 43.81
CA ASN A 294 -31.71 -4.88 45.25
C ASN A 294 -30.39 -5.27 45.92
N ALA A 295 -29.76 -6.37 45.49
CA ALA A 295 -28.51 -6.88 46.06
C ALA A 295 -27.33 -6.58 45.14
N ALA A 296 -26.24 -6.05 45.69
CA ALA A 296 -25.00 -5.85 44.93
C ALA A 296 -24.36 -7.21 44.60
N PRO A 297 -24.00 -7.48 43.33
CA PRO A 297 -23.24 -8.68 42.99
C PRO A 297 -21.87 -8.70 43.68
N ALA A 298 -21.22 -9.87 43.68
CA ALA A 298 -19.87 -10.01 44.20
C ALA A 298 -18.86 -9.18 43.37
N ALA A 299 -17.69 -8.93 43.95
CA ALA A 299 -16.59 -8.35 43.19
C ALA A 299 -16.10 -9.36 42.13
N GLY A 300 -15.79 -8.90 40.92
CA GLY A 300 -15.40 -9.79 39.84
C GLY A 300 -15.38 -9.15 38.46
N LEU A 301 -15.05 -9.99 37.48
CA LEU A 301 -15.13 -9.71 36.05
C LEU A 301 -16.39 -10.33 35.47
N TYR A 302 -17.08 -9.55 34.65
CA TYR A 302 -18.39 -9.88 34.11
C TYR A 302 -18.44 -9.55 32.63
N ARG A 303 -19.40 -10.17 31.93
CA ARG A 303 -19.79 -9.81 30.57
C ARG A 303 -20.96 -8.84 30.63
N ILE A 304 -21.04 -8.00 29.61
CA ILE A 304 -22.21 -7.16 29.37
C ILE A 304 -22.78 -7.61 28.04
N ILE A 305 -24.08 -7.88 28.03
CA ILE A 305 -24.78 -8.35 26.84
C ILE A 305 -25.88 -7.34 26.55
N THR A 306 -25.86 -6.82 25.33
CA THR A 306 -26.92 -6.00 24.74
C THR A 306 -27.81 -6.95 23.94
N ASP A 307 -29.04 -7.18 24.38
CA ASP A 307 -29.98 -8.08 23.70
C ASP A 307 -30.72 -7.30 22.58
N GLU A 308 -30.96 -7.95 21.44
CA GLU A 308 -31.73 -7.41 20.31
C GLU A 308 -33.26 -7.57 20.51
N GLY A 309 -33.70 -8.43 21.44
CA GLY A 309 -35.11 -8.83 21.60
C GLY A 309 -35.88 -8.12 22.72
N ASP A 310 -35.27 -7.85 23.88
CA ASP A 310 -35.94 -7.25 25.04
C ASP A 310 -35.62 -5.75 25.26
N GLY A 311 -34.72 -5.21 24.43
CA GLY A 311 -34.29 -3.81 24.50
C GLY A 311 -33.52 -3.45 25.78
N ARG A 312 -33.04 -4.43 26.54
CA ARG A 312 -32.30 -4.23 27.79
C ARG A 312 -30.81 -4.55 27.61
N THR A 313 -30.04 -4.06 28.56
CA THR A 313 -28.62 -4.40 28.69
C THR A 313 -28.42 -5.06 30.02
N TRP A 314 -27.63 -6.12 30.02
CA TRP A 314 -27.57 -7.06 31.12
C TRP A 314 -26.12 -7.33 31.51
N LEU A 315 -25.91 -7.54 32.81
CA LEU A 315 -24.67 -8.08 33.36
C LEU A 315 -24.80 -9.60 33.46
N ALA A 316 -23.81 -10.31 32.94
CA ALA A 316 -23.73 -11.77 33.00
C ALA A 316 -22.37 -12.23 33.50
N THR A 317 -22.29 -13.44 34.04
CA THR A 317 -21.02 -14.09 34.36
C THR A 317 -20.25 -14.47 33.08
N PRO A 318 -18.94 -14.79 33.18
CA PRO A 318 -18.17 -15.25 32.02
C PRO A 318 -18.73 -16.50 31.32
N ASP A 319 -19.46 -17.34 32.04
CA ASP A 319 -20.17 -18.53 31.55
C ASP A 319 -21.63 -18.25 31.10
N TYR A 320 -21.97 -16.98 30.84
CA TYR A 320 -23.26 -16.52 30.30
C TYR A 320 -24.48 -16.67 31.24
N GLN A 321 -24.28 -16.77 32.56
CA GLN A 321 -25.39 -16.71 33.50
C GLN A 321 -25.81 -15.27 33.74
N TRP A 322 -27.09 -14.97 33.49
CA TRP A 322 -27.69 -13.65 33.72
C TRP A 322 -27.70 -13.28 35.20
N LEU A 323 -27.21 -12.09 35.56
CA LEU A 323 -27.17 -11.62 36.95
C LEU A 323 -28.18 -10.51 37.22
N ALA A 324 -28.11 -9.42 36.46
CA ALA A 324 -28.97 -8.26 36.65
C ALA A 324 -29.00 -7.38 35.39
N ALA A 325 -30.12 -6.72 35.15
CA ALA A 325 -30.24 -5.71 34.12
C ALA A 325 -29.59 -4.39 34.58
N PHE A 326 -29.18 -3.55 33.64
CA PHE A 326 -28.79 -2.16 33.91
C PHE A 326 -30.03 -1.26 33.91
N LYS A 327 -30.03 -0.21 34.75
CA LYS A 327 -31.15 0.76 34.83
C LYS A 327 -31.45 1.47 33.50
N LYS A 328 -30.46 1.59 32.62
CA LYS A 328 -30.61 2.16 31.28
C LYS A 328 -29.96 1.21 30.26
N PRO A 329 -30.59 0.98 29.11
CA PRO A 329 -30.00 0.17 28.06
C PRO A 329 -28.88 0.92 27.35
N ALA A 330 -27.95 0.17 26.79
CA ALA A 330 -26.93 0.62 25.87
C ALA A 330 -27.43 0.35 24.44
N VAL A 331 -27.31 1.35 23.57
CA VAL A 331 -27.64 1.24 22.15
C VAL A 331 -26.32 1.25 21.38
N ASP A 332 -25.94 0.10 20.84
CA ASP A 332 -24.72 -0.07 20.08
C ASP A 332 -25.01 -0.14 18.57
N PRO A 333 -24.63 0.88 17.77
CA PRO A 333 -24.90 0.88 16.33
C PRO A 333 -24.01 -0.07 15.53
N LYS A 334 -22.94 -0.64 16.13
CA LYS A 334 -21.98 -1.54 15.46
C LYS A 334 -21.48 -2.62 16.43
N PRO A 335 -21.17 -3.85 15.97
CA PRO A 335 -20.64 -4.90 16.85
C PRO A 335 -19.37 -4.48 17.62
N GLY A 336 -19.29 -4.88 18.88
CA GLY A 336 -18.16 -4.61 19.79
C GLY A 336 -18.05 -5.63 20.92
N LEU A 337 -16.93 -5.60 21.64
CA LEU A 337 -16.70 -6.40 22.84
C LEU A 337 -17.02 -5.56 24.08
N PHE A 338 -17.76 -6.14 25.03
CA PHE A 338 -18.04 -5.50 26.30
C PHE A 338 -17.55 -6.33 27.49
N SER A 339 -17.06 -5.66 28.52
CA SER A 339 -16.76 -6.27 29.82
C SER A 339 -17.15 -5.34 30.96
N GLY A 340 -17.57 -5.92 32.09
CA GLY A 340 -17.87 -5.20 33.32
C GLY A 340 -16.95 -5.61 34.45
N ARG A 341 -16.56 -4.67 35.31
CA ARG A 341 -15.82 -4.92 36.54
C ARG A 341 -16.57 -4.35 37.74
N LEU A 342 -16.65 -5.14 38.81
CA LEU A 342 -17.13 -4.70 40.12
C LEU A 342 -15.97 -4.80 41.12
N SER A 343 -15.64 -3.68 41.77
CA SER A 343 -14.53 -3.56 42.74
C SER A 343 -14.92 -3.92 44.17
N GLY A 344 -16.20 -4.19 44.45
CA GLY A 344 -16.73 -4.51 45.78
C GLY A 344 -18.24 -4.75 45.75
N LYS A 345 -18.91 -4.74 46.91
CA LYS A 345 -20.37 -4.84 47.03
C LYS A 345 -21.06 -3.52 46.58
N THR A 346 -20.89 -3.18 45.31
CA THR A 346 -21.49 -2.01 44.66
C THR A 346 -22.44 -2.43 43.54
N LYS A 347 -23.41 -1.58 43.21
CA LYS A 347 -24.30 -1.74 42.05
C LYS A 347 -23.78 -1.00 40.82
N THR A 348 -22.69 -0.24 40.94
CA THR A 348 -22.09 0.51 39.84
C THR A 348 -20.98 -0.32 39.20
N VAL A 349 -21.19 -0.74 37.96
CA VAL A 349 -20.23 -1.49 37.16
C VAL A 349 -19.33 -0.54 36.39
N GLU A 350 -18.02 -0.77 36.47
CA GLU A 350 -17.06 -0.19 35.54
C GLU A 350 -17.11 -0.98 34.24
N ALA A 351 -17.78 -0.41 33.23
CA ALA A 351 -17.98 -1.04 31.94
C ALA A 351 -16.93 -0.56 30.94
N LEU A 352 -16.36 -1.49 30.20
CA LEU A 352 -15.42 -1.28 29.11
C LEU A 352 -16.10 -1.76 27.83
N ARG A 353 -16.10 -0.91 26.80
CA ARG A 353 -16.42 -1.28 25.43
C ARG A 353 -15.19 -1.12 24.56
N VAL A 354 -14.92 -2.13 23.74
CA VAL A 354 -13.92 -2.07 22.67
C VAL A 354 -14.62 -2.43 21.37
N GLY A 355 -14.78 -1.47 20.47
CA GLY A 355 -15.58 -1.70 19.27
C GLY A 355 -15.55 -0.52 18.29
N ARG A 356 -16.28 -0.68 17.18
CA ARG A 356 -16.42 0.36 16.15
C ARG A 356 -17.58 1.30 16.48
N GLY A 357 -17.53 2.56 16.05
CA GLY A 357 -18.59 3.54 16.33
C GLY A 357 -18.69 3.96 17.80
N LYS A 358 -19.56 4.92 18.09
CA LYS A 358 -19.81 5.44 19.44
C LYS A 358 -21.04 4.78 20.04
N LEU A 359 -20.89 4.24 21.26
CA LEU A 359 -22.01 3.69 22.01
C LEU A 359 -22.86 4.82 22.61
N HIS A 360 -24.19 4.73 22.48
CA HIS A 360 -25.08 5.55 23.28
C HIS A 360 -25.55 4.78 24.52
N TRP A 361 -25.01 5.11 25.69
CA TRP A 361 -25.44 4.53 26.96
C TRP A 361 -25.67 5.65 27.97
N PRO A 362 -26.89 6.09 28.25
CA PRO A 362 -27.12 7.19 29.18
C PRO A 362 -26.83 6.77 30.63
N PRO A 363 -26.32 7.68 31.49
CA PRO A 363 -26.27 7.42 32.91
C PRO A 363 -27.68 7.30 33.49
N ALA A 364 -27.85 6.48 34.52
CA ALA A 364 -29.01 6.62 35.38
C ALA A 364 -28.80 7.88 36.22
N ASN A 365 -29.73 8.85 36.18
CA ASN A 365 -29.75 9.92 37.17
C ASN A 365 -29.79 9.27 38.57
N ALA A 366 -28.99 9.82 39.49
CA ALA A 366 -28.82 9.30 40.84
C ALA A 366 -30.16 9.14 41.56
#